data_AF-A0A1C0YMV4-F1
#
_entry.id   AF-A0A1C0YMV4-F1
#
_cell.length_a   1.000
_cell.length_b   1.000
_cell.length_c   1.000
_cell.angle_alpha   90.00
_cell.angle_beta   90.00
_cell.angle_gamma   90.00
#
_symmetry.space_group_name_H-M   'P 1'
#
loop_
_entity.id
_entity.type
_entity.pdbx_description
1 polymer ?
#
loop_
_entity_poly.entity_id
_entity_poly.type
_entity_poly.pdbx_seq_one_letter_code
_entity_poly.pdbx_strand_id
1 'polypeptide(L)' 'MKIQQLDGARLAEALLRVPLISCELNHDTVAETATDFIAGDGTNNEAAFIRDLFALDTDTVIEKWYGGDEAARELIEKIK' A
#
# COMPACT_ATOMS: atom_id res chain seq x y z
N MET A 1 10.91 4.61 3.14
CA MET A 1 9.60 5.20 3.47
C MET A 1 9.02 4.40 4.61
N LYS A 2 8.34 5.01 5.57
CA LYS A 2 7.80 4.30 6.74
C LYS A 2 6.32 4.59 6.90
N ILE A 3 5.55 3.68 7.51
CA ILE A 3 4.08 3.80 7.62
C ILE A 3 3.67 5.11 8.30
N GLN A 4 4.50 5.61 9.23
CA GLN A 4 4.26 6.84 9.98
C GLN A 4 4.31 8.10 9.10
N GLN A 5 4.85 7.99 7.88
CA GLN A 5 4.91 9.07 6.89
C GLN A 5 3.69 9.08 5.97
N LEU A 6 2.76 8.13 6.14
CA LEU A 6 1.54 8.04 5.36
C LEU A 6 0.46 8.95 5.94
N ASP A 7 -0.25 9.64 5.06
CA ASP A 7 -1.49 10.32 5.40
C ASP A 7 -2.66 9.34 5.31
N GLY A 8 -3.28 9.03 6.44
CA GLY A 8 -4.37 8.06 6.52
C GLY A 8 -5.61 8.44 5.70
N ALA A 9 -5.91 9.74 5.57
CA ALA A 9 -7.07 10.18 4.78
C ALA A 9 -6.80 10.00 3.28
N ARG A 10 -5.60 10.35 2.82
CA ARG A 10 -5.17 10.12 1.42
C ARG A 10 -5.09 8.64 1.09
N LEU A 11 -4.60 7.82 2.02
CA LEU A 11 -4.52 6.38 1.85
C LEU A 11 -5.92 5.77 1.69
N ALA A 12 -6.87 6.17 2.55
CA ALA A 12 -8.24 5.72 2.46
C ALA A 12 -8.90 6.16 1.15
N GLU A 13 -8.72 7.42 0.74
CA GLU A 13 -9.24 7.95 -0.52
C GLU A 13 -8.70 7.17 -1.73
N ALA A 14 -7.40 6.88 -1.74
CA ALA A 14 -6.76 6.09 -2.79
C ALA A 14 -7.33 4.67 -2.85
N LEU A 15 -7.41 3.98 -1.71
CA LEU A 15 -7.98 2.62 -1.62
C LEU A 15 -9.44 2.56 -2.09
N LEU A 16 -10.25 3.55 -1.75
CA LEU A 16 -11.65 3.64 -2.18
C LEU A 16 -11.80 3.82 -3.70
N ARG A 17 -10.78 4.38 -4.38
CA ARG A 17 -10.79 4.56 -5.84
C ARG A 17 -10.32 3.33 -6.61
N VAL A 18 -9.54 2.44 -6.02
CA VAL A 18 -8.95 1.29 -6.72
C VAL A 18 -10.00 0.44 -7.46
N PRO A 19 -11.16 0.06 -6.87
CA PRO A 19 -12.17 -0.72 -7.58
C PRO A 19 -12.79 0.02 -8.78
N LEU A 20 -12.95 1.34 -8.68
CA LEU A 20 -13.50 2.16 -9.77
C LEU A 20 -12.53 2.19 -10.96
N ILE A 21 -11.24 2.39 -10.66
CA ILE A 21 -10.17 2.38 -11.66
C ILE A 21 -10.03 0.98 -12.28
N SER A 22 -10.10 -0.08 -11.47
CA SER A 22 -10.08 -1.46 -11.95
C SER A 22 -11.19 -1.74 -12.96
N CYS A 23 -12.40 -1.25 -12.69
CA CYS A 23 -13.53 -1.38 -13.59
C CYS A 23 -13.32 -0.58 -14.89
N GLU A 24 -12.78 0.64 -14.80
CA GLU A 24 -12.49 1.49 -15.96
C GLU A 24 -11.41 0.89 -16.88
N LEU A 25 -10.38 0.29 -16.28
CA LEU A 25 -9.27 -0.34 -17.00
C LEU A 25 -9.55 -1.78 -17.44
N ASN A 26 -10.72 -2.35 -17.10
CA ASN A 26 -11.08 -3.75 -17.34
C ASN A 26 -10.07 -4.75 -16.75
N HIS A 27 -9.54 -4.46 -15.56
CA HIS A 27 -8.73 -5.42 -14.81
C HIS A 27 -9.62 -6.43 -14.10
N ASP A 28 -9.17 -7.68 -14.02
CA ASP A 28 -9.91 -8.76 -13.35
C ASP A 28 -9.83 -8.63 -11.83
N THR A 29 -8.76 -8.00 -11.32
CA THR A 29 -8.53 -7.80 -9.89
C THR A 29 -8.05 -6.39 -9.54
N VAL A 30 -8.37 -5.97 -8.31
CA VAL A 30 -7.84 -4.72 -7.74
C VAL A 30 -6.31 -4.76 -7.55
N ALA A 31 -5.73 -5.95 -7.44
CA ALA A 31 -4.28 -6.14 -7.33
C ALA A 31 -3.57 -5.72 -8.62
N GLU A 32 -4.09 -6.13 -9.79
CA GLU A 32 -3.60 -5.68 -11.11
C GLU A 32 -3.66 -4.14 -11.24
N THR A 33 -4.74 -3.53 -10.75
CA THR A 33 -4.86 -2.07 -10.73
C THR A 33 -3.81 -1.41 -9.84
N ALA A 34 -3.55 -1.99 -8.66
CA ALA A 34 -2.55 -1.49 -7.76
C ALA A 34 -1.12 -1.62 -8.31
N THR A 35 -0.83 -2.63 -9.13
CA THR A 35 0.48 -2.78 -9.78
C THR A 35 0.64 -1.88 -11.01
N ASP A 36 -0.39 -1.79 -11.84
CA ASP A 36 -0.28 -1.22 -13.18
C ASP A 36 -0.54 0.29 -13.22
N PHE A 37 -1.49 0.78 -12.43
CA PHE A 37 -1.91 2.19 -12.46
C PHE A 37 -1.15 3.04 -11.43
N ILE A 38 -0.94 2.51 -10.23
CA ILE A 38 -0.33 3.28 -9.13
C ILE A 38 1.19 3.49 -9.34
N ALA A 39 1.82 2.74 -10.26
CA ALA A 39 3.22 2.93 -10.64
C ALA A 39 3.51 4.28 -11.32
N GLY A 40 2.49 4.97 -11.85
CA GLY A 40 2.66 6.20 -12.64
C GLY A 40 2.78 7.50 -11.85
N ASP A 41 2.34 7.55 -10.58
CA ASP A 41 2.26 8.83 -9.85
C ASP A 41 3.57 9.27 -9.16
N GLY A 42 4.48 8.32 -8.88
CA GLY A 42 5.87 8.48 -8.45
C GLY A 42 6.17 9.41 -7.25
N THR A 43 5.18 10.10 -6.72
CA THR A 43 5.31 11.25 -5.81
C THR A 43 4.49 11.09 -4.55
N ASN A 44 3.60 10.09 -4.51
CA ASN A 44 2.72 9.85 -3.38
C ASN A 44 3.12 8.57 -2.61
N ASN A 45 3.48 8.73 -1.33
CA ASN A 45 3.85 7.62 -0.46
C ASN A 45 2.69 6.64 -0.26
N GLU A 46 1.44 7.12 -0.23
CA GLU A 46 0.25 6.28 -0.05
C GLU A 46 0.06 5.35 -1.26
N ALA A 47 0.26 5.88 -2.45
CA ALA A 47 0.18 5.11 -3.68
C ALA A 47 1.30 4.06 -3.74
N ALA A 48 2.54 4.46 -3.42
CA ALA A 48 3.67 3.53 -3.33
C ALA A 48 3.40 2.40 -2.32
N PHE A 49 2.78 2.70 -1.17
CA PHE A 49 2.40 1.70 -0.18
C PHE A 49 1.35 0.72 -0.71
N ILE A 50 0.28 1.22 -1.34
CA ILE A 50 -0.77 0.36 -1.92
C ILE A 50 -0.17 -0.57 -2.98
N ARG A 51 0.64 -0.05 -3.91
CA ARG A 51 1.32 -0.89 -4.90
C ARG A 51 2.13 -1.99 -4.23
N ASP A 52 2.98 -1.61 -3.28
CA ASP A 52 3.87 -2.57 -2.62
C ASP A 52 3.09 -3.65 -1.87
N LEU A 53 1.96 -3.30 -1.26
CA LEU A 53 1.08 -4.23 -0.55
C LEU A 53 0.53 -5.34 -1.47
N PHE A 54 0.31 -5.04 -2.75
CA PHE A 54 -0.20 -5.99 -3.73
C PHE A 54 0.89 -6.62 -4.61
N ALA A 55 2.08 -6.02 -4.68
CA ALA A 55 3.17 -6.46 -5.56
C ALA A 55 4.27 -7.26 -4.85
N LEU A 56 4.51 -7.00 -3.56
CA LEU A 56 5.66 -7.54 -2.82
C LEU A 56 5.21 -8.63 -1.85
N ASP A 57 6.15 -9.49 -1.47
CA ASP A 57 5.94 -10.45 -0.37
C ASP A 57 5.90 -9.75 1.00
N THR A 58 5.33 -10.45 1.98
CA THR A 58 5.15 -9.92 3.34
C THR A 58 6.44 -9.42 3.97
N ASP A 59 7.54 -10.18 3.87
CA ASP A 59 8.80 -9.84 4.54
C ASP A 59 9.37 -8.55 3.94
N THR A 60 9.31 -8.42 2.61
CA THR A 60 9.70 -7.19 1.90
C THR A 60 8.85 -5.99 2.31
N VAL A 61 7.53 -6.16 2.47
CA VAL A 61 6.63 -5.09 2.93
C VAL A 61 6.98 -4.67 4.37
N ILE A 62 7.19 -5.63 5.26
CA ILE A 62 7.54 -5.40 6.67
C ILE A 62 8.87 -4.66 6.79
N GLU A 63 9.90 -5.12 6.08
CA GLU A 63 11.22 -4.49 6.07
C GLU A 63 11.12 -3.04 5.58
N LYS A 64 10.49 -2.86 4.42
CA LYS A 64 10.37 -1.55 3.76
C LYS A 64 9.58 -0.56 4.61
N TRP A 65 8.34 -0.90 4.93
CA TRP A 65 7.36 0.03 5.49
C TRP A 65 7.32 0.04 7.01
N TYR A 66 7.56 -1.09 7.66
CA TYR A 66 7.40 -1.25 9.12
C TYR A 66 8.73 -1.22 9.89
N GLY A 67 9.88 -1.30 9.20
CA GLY A 67 11.19 -1.27 9.88
C GLY A 67 11.69 -2.62 10.35
N GLY A 68 11.24 -3.69 9.70
CA GLY A 68 11.64 -5.05 10.02
C GLY A 68 10.79 -5.68 11.12
N ASP A 69 11.05 -6.96 11.38
CA ASP A 69 10.21 -7.83 12.20
C ASP A 69 10.04 -7.35 13.65
N GLU A 70 11.11 -6.81 14.24
CA GLU A 70 11.10 -6.34 15.64
C GLU A 70 10.17 -5.13 15.80
N ALA A 71 10.34 -4.11 14.95
CA ALA A 71 9.48 -2.93 14.96
C ALA A 71 8.02 -3.27 14.62
N ALA A 72 7.79 -4.20 13.69
CA ALA A 72 6.46 -4.68 13.36
C ALA A 72 5.79 -5.40 14.55
N ARG A 73 6.54 -6.22 15.30
CA ARG A 73 6.04 -6.92 16.49
C ARG A 73 5.63 -5.94 17.58
N GLU A 74 6.44 -4.92 17.86
CA GLU A 74 6.09 -3.86 18.82
C GLU A 74 4.81 -3.11 18.43
N LEU A 75 4.60 -2.86 17.14
CA LEU A 75 3.38 -2.20 16.67
C LEU A 75 2.14 -3.08 16.90
N ILE A 76 2.24 -4.38 16.66
CA ILE A 76 1.15 -5.33 16.92
C ILE A 76 0.79 -5.35 18.41
N GLU A 77 1.78 -5.34 19.30
CA GLU A 77 1.54 -5.31 20.75
C GLU A 77 0.83 -4.03 21.22
N LYS A 78 1.05 -2.90 20.54
CA LYS A 78 0.37 -1.62 20.83
C LYS A 78 -1.08 -1.56 20.34
N ILE A 79 -1.47 -2.44 19.41
CA ILE A 79 -2.82 -2.49 18.81
C ILE A 79 -3.71 -3.52 19.53
N LYS A 80 -3.11 -4.47 20.26
CA LYS A 80 -3.81 -5.47 21.08
C LYS A 80 -4.31 -4.89 22.40
#